data_AF-A0A7I3Z2X5-F1
#
_entry.id   AF-A0A7I3Z2X5-F1
#
_cell.length_a   1.000
_cell.length_b   1.000
_cell.length_c   1.000
_cell.angle_alpha   90.00
_cell.angle_beta   90.00
_cell.angle_gamma   90.00
#
_symmetry.space_group_name_H-M   'P 1'
#
loop_
_entity.id
_entity.type
_entity.pdbx_description
1 polymer ?
#
loop_
_entity_poly.entity_id
_entity_poly.type
_entity_poly.pdbx_seq_one_letter_code
_entity_poly.pdbx_strand_id
1 'polypeptide(L)' 'MFIEEELMFNPTSNVLVPKHCIASSSELQEMKEKEISHDSLPKIYAEDRIYKWYGFKRGDIIRIERNYCNEF' A
#
# COMPACT_ATOMS: atom_id res chain seq x y z
N MET A 1 -3.94 11.97 -11.22
CA MET A 1 -3.90 12.13 -12.69
C MET A 1 -2.69 11.36 -13.19
N PHE A 2 -2.89 10.50 -14.18
CA PHE A 2 -1.82 9.77 -14.87
C PHE A 2 -1.55 10.45 -16.20
N ILE A 3 -0.30 10.43 -16.66
CA ILE A 3 0.04 10.74 -18.05
C ILE A 3 -0.06 9.45 -18.90
N GLU A 4 -0.17 9.59 -20.22
CA GLU A 4 -0.43 8.49 -21.14
C GLU A 4 0.64 7.38 -21.05
N GLU A 5 1.90 7.78 -20.91
CA GLU A 5 3.05 6.88 -20.76
C GLU A 5 2.97 6.01 -19.50
N GLU A 6 2.34 6.51 -18.43
CA GLU A 6 2.20 5.75 -17.18
C GLU A 6 1.14 4.66 -17.27
N LEU A 7 0.19 4.79 -18.20
CA LEU A 7 -0.87 3.81 -18.43
C LEU A 7 -0.45 2.73 -19.43
N MET A 8 0.65 2.92 -20.15
CA MET A 8 1.18 1.92 -21.10
C MET A 8 1.57 0.61 -20.42
N PHE A 9 1.82 0.63 -19.11
CA PHE A 9 2.16 -0.56 -18.33
C PHE A 9 1.41 -0.61 -17.01
N ASN A 10 1.01 -1.81 -16.61
CA ASN A 10 0.46 -2.03 -15.28
C ASN A 10 1.60 -2.06 -14.24
N PRO A 11 1.70 -1.07 -13.34
CA PRO A 11 2.77 -1.04 -12.34
C PRO A 11 2.68 -2.17 -11.32
N THR A 12 1.50 -2.77 -11.11
CA THR A 12 1.30 -3.84 -10.11
C THR A 12 1.74 -5.22 -10.59
N SER A 13 2.02 -5.36 -11.89
CA SER A 13 2.53 -6.62 -12.47
C SER A 13 4.04 -6.79 -12.31
N ASN A 14 4.75 -5.77 -11.82
CA ASN A 14 6.18 -5.86 -11.60
C ASN A 14 6.50 -6.73 -10.37
N VAL A 15 7.45 -7.66 -10.51
CA VAL A 15 7.87 -8.59 -9.43
C VAL A 15 8.37 -7.88 -8.17
N LEU A 16 8.92 -6.67 -8.29
CA LEU A 16 9.42 -5.88 -7.17
C LEU A 16 8.32 -5.10 -6.45
N VAL A 17 7.12 -5.02 -7.03
CA VAL A 17 5.99 -4.31 -6.45
C VAL A 17 5.14 -5.31 -5.66
N PRO A 18 5.14 -5.24 -4.31
CA PRO A 18 4.28 -6.11 -3.50
C PRO A 18 2.80 -5.77 -3.73
N LYS A 19 1.91 -6.67 -3.27
CA LYS A 19 0.48 -6.40 -3.33
C LYS A 19 0.09 -5.40 -2.24
N HIS A 20 -0.71 -4.40 -2.63
CA HIS A 20 -1.23 -3.37 -1.74
C HIS A 20 -2.75 -3.50 -1.66
N CYS A 21 -3.30 -3.45 -0.46
CA CYS A 21 -4.74 -3.50 -0.21
C CYS A 21 -5.12 -2.56 0.93
N ILE A 22 -6.37 -2.10 0.96
CA ILE A 22 -6.90 -1.43 2.17
C ILE A 22 -6.91 -2.43 3.32
N ALA A 23 -6.47 -1.99 4.50
CA ALA A 23 -6.52 -2.80 5.71
C ALA A 23 -7.97 -3.15 6.08
N SER A 24 -8.17 -4.38 6.49
CA SER A 24 -9.46 -4.89 6.94
C SER A 24 -9.83 -4.36 8.33
N SER A 25 -11.11 -4.47 8.70
CA SER A 25 -11.59 -4.07 10.03
C SER A 25 -10.90 -4.83 11.17
N SER A 26 -10.57 -6.11 10.96
CA SER A 26 -9.83 -6.93 11.93
C SER A 26 -8.40 -6.42 12.15
N GLU A 27 -7.72 -5.98 11.09
CA GLU A 27 -6.35 -5.46 11.20
C GLU A 27 -6.32 -4.09 11.87
N LEU A 28 -7.31 -3.25 11.58
CA LEU A 28 -7.47 -1.97 12.29
C LEU A 28 -7.79 -2.18 13.77
N GLN A 29 -8.51 -3.25 14.12
CA GLN A 29 -8.78 -3.61 15.51
C GLN A 29 -7.51 -4.10 16.21
N GLU A 30 -6.73 -4.98 15.55
CA GLU A 30 -5.44 -5.45 16.07
C GLU A 30 -4.46 -4.27 16.30
N MET A 31 -4.42 -3.30 15.39
CA MET A 31 -3.63 -2.09 15.57
C MET A 31 -4.03 -1.31 16.84
N LYS A 32 -5.33 -1.19 17.12
CA LYS A 32 -5.83 -0.51 18.33
C LYS A 32 -5.44 -1.26 19.60
N GLU A 33 -5.56 -2.58 19.59
CA GLU A 33 -5.19 -3.45 20.72
C GLU A 33 -3.69 -3.40 21.02
N LYS A 34 -2.86 -3.22 19.98
CA LYS A 34 -1.41 -3.01 20.09
C LYS A 34 -1.01 -1.56 20.34
N GLU A 35 -1.98 -0.66 20.55
CA GLU A 35 -1.77 0.78 20.76
C GLU A 35 -0.93 1.46 19.67
N ILE A 36 -1.01 0.96 18.43
CA ILE A 36 -0.30 1.53 17.28
C ILE A 36 -1.09 2.72 16.77
N SER A 37 -0.51 3.91 16.89
CA SER A 37 -1.11 5.14 16.39
C SER A 37 -1.01 5.27 14.87
N HIS A 38 -2.01 5.87 14.24
CA HIS A 38 -2.02 6.14 12.80
C HIS A 38 -0.79 6.95 12.35
N ASP A 39 -0.42 7.98 13.11
CA ASP A 39 0.72 8.85 12.80
C ASP A 39 2.09 8.17 12.88
N SER A 40 2.19 7.08 13.66
CA SER A 40 3.43 6.30 13.79
C SER A 40 3.71 5.40 12.59
N LEU A 41 2.72 5.20 11.71
CA LEU A 41 2.89 4.35 10.55
C LEU A 41 3.74 5.02 9.45
N PRO A 42 4.47 4.23 8.66
CA PRO A 42 5.11 4.71 7.44
C PRO A 42 4.08 5.34 6.49
N LYS A 43 4.44 6.48 5.92
CA LYS A 43 3.56 7.26 5.02
C LYS A 43 3.89 6.96 3.56
N ILE A 44 2.86 6.82 2.74
CA ILE A 44 2.98 6.83 1.27
C ILE A 44 2.56 8.21 0.75
N TYR A 45 3.30 8.73 -0.23
CA TYR A 45 2.98 10.01 -0.86
C TYR A 45 1.83 9.86 -1.84
N ALA A 46 1.00 10.89 -1.99
CA ALA A 46 -0.12 10.89 -2.94
C ALA A 46 0.37 10.91 -4.40
N GLU A 47 1.62 11.31 -4.60
CA GLU A 47 2.33 11.33 -5.87
C GLU A 47 2.73 9.92 -6.32
N ASP A 48 2.81 8.95 -5.40
CA ASP A 48 3.17 7.57 -5.67
C ASP A 48 2.20 6.93 -6.69
N ARG A 49 2.76 6.17 -7.62
CA ARG A 49 1.97 5.54 -8.69
C ARG A 49 1.01 4.49 -8.14
N ILE A 50 1.43 3.71 -7.14
CA ILE A 50 0.60 2.68 -6.50
C ILE A 50 -0.57 3.33 -5.77
N TYR A 51 -0.32 4.44 -5.07
CA TYR A 51 -1.37 5.22 -4.41
C TYR A 51 -2.44 5.68 -5.41
N LYS A 52 -2.00 6.27 -6.53
CA LYS A 52 -2.91 6.72 -7.61
C LYS A 52 -3.62 5.55 -8.28
N TRP A 53 -2.92 4.43 -8.48
CA TRP A 53 -3.41 3.28 -9.25
C TRP A 53 -4.56 2.58 -8.53
N TYR A 54 -4.41 2.36 -7.23
CA TYR A 54 -5.47 1.78 -6.40
C TYR A 54 -6.51 2.82 -5.96
N GLY A 55 -6.31 4.11 -6.24
CA GLY A 55 -7.23 5.18 -5.89
C GLY A 55 -7.35 5.39 -4.38
N PHE A 56 -6.26 5.18 -3.64
CA PHE A 56 -6.23 5.40 -2.19
C PHE A 56 -6.49 6.86 -1.82
N LYS A 57 -6.95 7.07 -0.59
CA LYS A 57 -7.27 8.37 -0.02
C LYS A 57 -6.39 8.66 1.19
N ARG A 58 -6.21 9.95 1.50
CA ARG A 58 -5.49 10.37 2.71
C ARG A 58 -6.22 9.81 3.93
N GLY A 59 -5.47 9.16 4.81
CA GLY A 59 -5.99 8.51 6.01
C GLY A 59 -6.22 7.01 5.85
N ASP A 60 -6.25 6.49 4.62
CA ASP A 60 -6.34 5.04 4.40
C ASP A 60 -5.12 4.33 5.01
N ILE A 61 -5.38 3.22 5.69
CA ILE A 61 -4.32 2.30 6.11
C ILE A 61 -4.18 1.23 5.04
N ILE A 62 -2.97 1.13 4.50
CA ILE A 62 -2.65 0.23 3.41
C ILE A 62 -1.85 -0.93 3.97
N ARG A 63 -2.38 -2.13 3.77
CA ARG A 63 -1.70 -3.39 4.03
C ARG A 63 -0.83 -3.76 2.84
N ILE A 64 0.38 -4.20 3.12
CA ILE A 64 1.36 -4.63 2.11
C ILE A 64 1.70 -6.09 2.34
N GLU A 65 1.42 -6.94 1.35
CA GLU A 65 1.84 -8.34 1.34
C GLU A 65 3.22 -8.46 0.69
N ARG A 66 4.25 -8.68 1.50
CA ARG A 66 5.62 -8.90 1.03
C ARG A 66 5.92 -10.39 1.03
N ASN A 67 6.12 -10.95 -0.16
CA ASN A 67 6.68 -12.30 -0.30
C ASN A 67 8.20 -12.18 -0.18
N TYR A 68 8.72 -12.38 1.03
CA TYR A 68 10.15 -12.57 1.18
C TYR A 68 10.48 -13.99 0.68
N CYS A 69 11.20 -14.09 -0.43
CA CYS A 69 11.99 -15.30 -0.67
C CYS A 69 13.14 -15.22 0.35
N ASN A 70 12.94 -15.81 1.53
CA ASN A 70 14.04 -16.00 2.47
C ASN A 70 14.92 -17.11 1.87
N GLU A 71 15.79 -16.73 0.95
CA GLU A 71 16.92 -17.56 0.55
C GLU A 71 17.90 -17.57 1.72
N PHE A 72 17.84 -18.66 2.50
CA PHE A 72 18.88 -19.04 3.46
C PHE A 72 20.09 -19.62 2.72
#